data_AF-A0A8I6YR38-F1
#
_entry.id   AF-A0A8I6YR38-F1
#
_cell.length_a   1.000
_cell.length_b   1.000
_cell.length_c   1.000
_cell.angle_alpha   90.00
_cell.angle_beta   90.00
_cell.angle_gamma   90.00
#
_symmetry.space_group_name_H-M   'P 1'
#
loop_
_entity.id
_entity.type
_entity.pdbx_description
1 polymer ?
#
loop_
_entity_poly.entity_id
_entity_poly.type
_entity_poly.pdbx_seq_one_letter_code
_entity_poly.pdbx_strand_id
1 'polypeptide(L)'
;MISLTPICLQELTPLKIRSHGASSVMQYDERYTPYIKMTGLLPFSQLVSRSTPNLNAAAVTTLIDRWRPETHSFHLRTGEMTVTLQDVSMITALLIEGKPLCMSTDSGGWRQQMEALIGMSSQEPEVEDGGKKDRVPAGTPFTWIAANFAHCPQDADDEVIQRYARVYMWYVISRTIFADGTSKNAPWMWLKALTVSNNKFSWGSAALAYLYRQVINC
;
A
#
# COMPACT_ATOMS: atom_id res chain seq x y z
N MET A 1 -42.50 -3.12 30.45
CA MET A 1 -41.50 -4.20 30.43
C MET A 1 -40.81 -4.14 29.08
N ILE A 2 -39.69 -3.43 28.99
CA ILE A 2 -38.98 -3.19 27.72
C ILE A 2 -38.17 -4.45 27.44
N SER A 3 -38.53 -5.16 26.38
CA SER A 3 -37.79 -6.31 25.88
C SER A 3 -36.43 -5.83 25.36
N LEU A 4 -35.36 -6.16 26.07
CA LEU A 4 -34.00 -6.02 25.57
C LEU A 4 -33.78 -7.18 24.59
N THR A 5 -33.92 -6.92 23.30
CA THR A 5 -33.34 -7.79 22.27
C THR A 5 -31.84 -7.85 22.51
N PRO A 6 -31.25 -9.04 22.71
CA PRO A 6 -29.80 -9.16 22.81
C PRO A 6 -29.20 -8.71 21.48
N ILE A 7 -28.30 -7.73 21.54
CA ILE A 7 -27.40 -7.42 20.43
C ILE A 7 -26.68 -8.73 20.13
N CYS A 8 -27.00 -9.34 19.00
CA CYS A 8 -26.25 -10.46 18.48
C CYS A 8 -24.84 -9.93 18.20
N LEU A 9 -23.94 -10.09 19.17
CA LEU A 9 -22.51 -10.02 18.91
C LEU A 9 -22.26 -11.18 17.96
N GLN A 10 -22.25 -10.89 16.67
CA GLN A 10 -21.68 -11.80 15.69
C GLN A 10 -20.29 -12.17 16.23
N GLU A 11 -20.04 -13.47 16.44
CA GLU A 11 -18.70 -13.94 16.74
C GLU A 11 -17.85 -13.73 15.48
N LEU A 12 -17.34 -12.51 15.33
CA LEU A 12 -16.36 -12.18 14.31
C LEU A 12 -15.03 -12.72 14.79
N THR A 13 -14.46 -13.63 14.02
CA THR A 13 -13.07 -14.02 14.21
C THR A 13 -12.19 -12.77 14.14
N PRO A 14 -11.28 -12.53 15.10
CA PRO A 14 -10.44 -11.35 15.11
C PRO A 14 -9.71 -11.17 13.78
N LEU A 15 -9.62 -9.93 13.30
CA LEU A 15 -8.89 -9.63 12.07
C LEU A 15 -7.47 -10.15 12.17
N LYS A 16 -7.07 -10.98 11.20
CA LYS A 16 -5.69 -11.41 11.07
C LYS A 16 -4.86 -10.26 10.54
N ILE A 17 -4.23 -9.51 11.44
CA ILE A 17 -3.26 -8.48 11.05
C ILE A 17 -2.11 -9.15 10.30
N ARG A 18 -1.90 -8.70 9.07
CA ARG A 18 -0.69 -9.01 8.29
C ARG A 18 0.17 -7.76 8.31
N SER A 19 1.07 -7.69 9.30
CA SER A 19 2.07 -6.63 9.42
C SER A 19 3.41 -7.23 9.03
N HIS A 20 3.97 -6.81 7.91
CA HIS A 20 5.35 -7.08 7.57
C HIS A 20 6.09 -5.75 7.50
N GLY A 21 7.17 -5.61 8.27
CA GLY A 21 8.04 -4.45 8.15
C GLY A 21 8.59 -4.40 6.72
N ALA A 22 8.23 -3.35 5.96
CA ALA A 22 8.72 -3.22 4.58
C ALA A 22 10.26 -3.12 4.55
N SER A 23 10.84 -2.52 5.59
CA SER A 23 12.28 -2.29 5.72
C SER A 23 13.10 -3.52 6.10
N SER A 24 12.49 -4.61 6.58
CA SER A 24 13.28 -5.79 6.99
C SER A 24 13.76 -6.62 5.80
N VAL A 25 13.12 -6.45 4.63
CA VAL A 25 13.41 -7.21 3.41
C VAL A 25 13.99 -6.31 2.32
N MET A 26 13.42 -5.12 2.12
CA MET A 26 13.92 -4.11 1.19
C MET A 26 14.55 -2.98 2.00
N GLN A 27 15.88 -2.94 2.07
CA GLN A 27 16.57 -1.91 2.84
C GLN A 27 16.55 -0.57 2.12
N TYR A 28 16.46 0.50 2.90
CA TYR A 28 16.62 1.85 2.38
C TYR A 28 18.10 2.08 2.02
N ASP A 29 18.34 2.57 0.81
CA ASP A 29 19.66 3.00 0.36
C ASP A 29 19.65 4.54 0.22
N GLU A 30 20.63 5.21 0.81
CA GLU A 30 20.76 6.67 0.76
C GLU A 30 20.85 7.19 -0.68
N ARG A 31 21.37 6.38 -1.61
CA ARG A 31 21.42 6.71 -3.05
C ARG A 31 20.03 6.87 -3.66
N TYR A 32 18.98 6.32 -3.06
CA TYR A 32 17.61 6.48 -3.53
C TYR A 32 17.01 7.85 -3.19
N THR A 33 17.58 8.58 -2.22
CA THR A 33 17.05 9.84 -1.67
C THR A 33 16.63 10.85 -2.73
N PRO A 34 17.44 11.15 -3.77
CA PRO A 34 17.07 12.16 -4.77
C PRO A 34 15.78 11.79 -5.51
N TYR A 35 15.62 10.52 -5.89
CA TYR A 35 14.45 10.05 -6.63
C TYR A 35 13.20 9.95 -5.76
N ILE A 36 13.34 9.51 -4.50
CA ILE A 36 12.22 9.46 -3.55
C ILE A 36 11.75 10.89 -3.21
N LYS A 37 12.66 11.85 -3.13
CA LYS A 37 12.31 13.26 -2.91
C LYS A 37 11.45 13.82 -4.05
N MET A 38 11.72 13.43 -5.30
CA MET A 38 10.96 13.88 -6.46
C MET A 38 9.50 13.43 -6.45
N THR A 39 9.19 12.30 -5.79
CA THR A 39 7.81 11.79 -5.68
C THR A 39 7.05 12.33 -4.48
N GLY A 40 7.72 13.07 -3.58
CA GLY A 40 7.12 13.56 -2.34
C GLY A 40 6.98 12.48 -1.25
N LEU A 41 7.59 11.30 -1.43
CA LEU A 41 7.49 10.17 -0.51
C LEU A 41 8.64 10.12 0.52
N LEU A 42 9.63 11.01 0.44
CA LEU A 42 10.84 10.91 1.26
C LEU A 42 10.55 10.86 2.78
N PRO A 43 9.74 11.76 3.36
CA PRO A 43 9.45 11.70 4.79
C PRO A 43 8.76 10.38 5.20
N PHE A 44 7.83 9.90 4.37
CA PHE A 44 7.15 8.62 4.59
C PHE A 44 8.10 7.43 4.48
N SER A 45 8.97 7.38 3.46
CA SER A 45 9.98 6.32 3.31
C SER A 45 10.92 6.26 4.50
N GLN A 46 11.34 7.42 5.03
CA GLN A 46 12.17 7.50 6.24
C GLN A 46 11.42 7.07 7.51
N LEU A 47 10.12 7.37 7.60
CA LEU A 47 9.28 6.91 8.71
C LEU A 47 9.20 5.37 8.71
N VAL A 48 8.86 4.78 7.56
CA VAL A 48 8.70 3.31 7.40
C VAL A 48 10.03 2.56 7.52
N SER A 49 11.16 3.16 7.12
CA SER A 49 12.47 2.53 7.23
C SER A 49 12.95 2.36 8.67
N ARG A 50 12.53 3.26 9.57
CA ARG A 50 12.92 3.22 10.99
C ARG A 50 12.12 2.20 11.78
N SER A 51 10.80 2.19 11.65
CA SER A 51 9.92 1.20 12.28
C SER A 51 8.49 1.39 11.80
N THR A 52 7.75 0.29 11.64
CA THR A 52 6.28 0.34 11.53
C THR A 52 5.66 0.08 12.91
N PRO A 53 4.63 0.84 13.32
CA PRO A 53 4.02 0.66 14.62
C PRO A 53 3.44 -0.76 14.76
N ASN A 54 3.55 -1.32 15.96
CA ASN A 54 2.89 -2.58 16.28
C ASN A 54 1.37 -2.37 16.25
N LEU A 55 0.67 -3.11 15.38
CA LEU A 55 -0.77 -3.01 15.26
C LEU A 55 -1.45 -4.01 16.20
N ASN A 56 -2.45 -3.54 16.94
CA ASN A 56 -3.26 -4.37 17.83
C ASN A 56 -4.52 -4.86 17.10
N ALA A 57 -4.62 -6.18 16.88
CA ALA A 57 -5.71 -6.80 16.11
C ALA A 57 -7.09 -6.53 16.70
N ALA A 58 -7.21 -6.62 18.02
CA ALA A 58 -8.47 -6.35 18.71
C ALA A 58 -8.87 -4.88 18.58
N ALA A 59 -7.91 -3.95 18.72
CA ALA A 59 -8.18 -2.52 18.56
C ALA A 59 -8.62 -2.16 17.14
N VAL A 60 -7.92 -2.68 16.12
CA VAL A 60 -8.29 -2.48 14.71
C VAL A 60 -9.67 -3.08 14.43
N THR A 61 -9.95 -4.30 14.88
CA THR A 61 -11.27 -4.95 14.70
C THR A 61 -12.37 -4.10 15.34
N THR A 62 -12.16 -3.64 16.57
CA THR A 62 -13.14 -2.79 17.28
C THR A 62 -13.39 -1.46 16.55
N LEU A 63 -12.39 -0.89 15.88
CA LEU A 63 -12.56 0.30 15.06
C LEU A 63 -13.39 -0.03 13.81
N ILE A 64 -13.07 -1.10 13.09
CA ILE A 64 -13.81 -1.50 11.89
C ILE A 64 -15.29 -1.78 12.21
N ASP A 65 -15.59 -2.48 13.31
CA ASP A 65 -16.98 -2.74 13.75
C ASP A 65 -17.79 -1.46 14.03
N ARG A 66 -17.09 -0.36 14.31
CA ARG A 66 -17.66 0.95 14.63
C ARG A 66 -17.64 1.91 13.45
N TRP A 67 -17.20 1.49 12.28
CA TRP A 67 -17.27 2.29 11.08
C TRP A 67 -18.73 2.55 10.68
N ARG A 68 -19.01 3.78 10.25
CA ARG A 68 -20.29 4.17 9.63
C ARG A 68 -20.01 4.73 8.24
N PRO A 69 -20.39 4.00 7.18
CA PRO A 69 -20.12 4.44 5.81
C PRO A 69 -20.90 5.71 5.44
N GLU A 70 -22.02 6.01 6.11
CA GLU A 70 -22.86 7.19 5.85
C GLU A 70 -22.16 8.50 6.22
N THR A 71 -21.35 8.50 7.28
CA THR A 71 -20.66 9.68 7.80
C THR A 71 -19.14 9.61 7.61
N HIS A 72 -18.61 8.50 7.08
CA HIS A 72 -17.18 8.21 6.98
C HIS A 72 -16.44 8.38 8.33
N SER A 73 -17.06 7.93 9.41
CA SER A 73 -16.55 8.10 10.77
C SER A 73 -16.63 6.82 11.60
N PHE A 74 -15.85 6.76 12.67
CA PHE A 74 -15.88 5.72 13.68
C PHE A 74 -16.76 6.16 14.86
N HIS A 75 -17.79 5.38 15.19
CA HIS A 75 -18.71 5.66 16.29
C HIS A 75 -18.20 5.03 17.59
N LEU A 76 -17.48 5.81 18.39
CA LEU A 76 -16.92 5.40 19.67
C LEU A 76 -17.89 5.70 20.82
N ARG A 77 -17.67 5.08 21.99
CA ARG A 77 -18.47 5.38 23.20
C ARG A 77 -18.41 6.85 23.64
N THR A 78 -17.34 7.54 23.26
CA THR A 78 -17.05 8.93 23.63
C THR A 78 -17.43 9.93 22.55
N GLY A 79 -17.97 9.49 21.41
CA GLY A 79 -18.33 10.35 20.27
C GLY A 79 -17.90 9.77 18.93
N GLU A 80 -18.04 10.58 17.88
CA GLU A 80 -17.63 10.23 16.52
C GLU A 80 -16.18 10.66 16.27
N MET A 81 -15.42 9.82 15.56
CA MET A 81 -14.04 10.09 15.17
C MET A 81 -13.88 9.93 13.66
N THR A 82 -13.54 11.02 12.98
CA THR A 82 -13.27 11.03 11.54
C THR A 82 -11.78 11.20 11.30
N VAL A 83 -11.19 10.35 10.47
CA VAL A 83 -9.79 10.51 10.05
C VAL A 83 -9.74 11.60 8.98
N THR A 84 -9.01 12.68 9.23
CA THR A 84 -8.86 13.79 8.29
C THR A 84 -7.57 13.69 7.46
N LEU A 85 -7.45 14.52 6.42
CA LEU A 85 -6.18 14.66 5.69
C LEU A 85 -5.03 15.10 6.60
N GLN A 86 -5.31 15.98 7.57
CA GLN A 86 -4.31 16.43 8.53
C GLN A 86 -3.81 15.28 9.40
N ASP A 87 -4.71 14.42 9.88
CA ASP A 87 -4.33 13.21 10.65
C ASP A 87 -3.45 12.28 9.81
N VAL A 88 -3.84 12.04 8.55
CA VAL A 88 -3.03 11.22 7.62
C VAL A 88 -1.64 11.82 7.46
N SER A 89 -1.53 13.13 7.21
CA SER A 89 -0.23 13.79 7.05
C SER A 89 0.62 13.71 8.32
N MET A 90 0.03 13.94 9.50
CA MET A 90 0.74 13.90 10.78
C MET A 90 1.23 12.49 11.12
N ILE A 91 0.41 11.46 10.87
CA ILE A 91 0.74 10.07 11.22
C ILE A 91 1.73 9.46 10.23
N THR A 92 1.56 9.74 8.93
CA THR A 92 2.32 9.07 7.86
C THR A 92 3.42 9.93 7.25
N ALA A 93 3.46 11.23 7.55
CA ALA A 93 4.33 12.21 6.87
C ALA A 93 4.10 12.28 5.35
N LEU A 94 2.95 11.83 4.84
CA LEU A 94 2.59 12.00 3.44
C LEU A 94 2.12 13.42 3.14
N LEU A 95 2.48 13.89 1.96
CA LEU A 95 2.02 15.18 1.44
C LEU A 95 0.53 15.13 1.11
N ILE A 96 -0.22 16.08 1.65
CA ILE A 96 -1.63 16.31 1.33
C ILE A 96 -1.81 17.39 0.26
N GLU A 97 -0.79 18.19 0.00
CA GLU A 97 -0.74 19.10 -1.13
C GLU A 97 -0.29 18.37 -2.41
N GLY A 98 -0.74 18.87 -3.56
CA GLY A 98 -0.37 18.33 -4.86
C GLY A 98 -1.55 17.92 -5.70
N LYS A 99 -1.26 17.29 -6.84
CA LYS A 99 -2.29 16.81 -7.77
C LYS A 99 -2.98 15.58 -7.20
N PRO A 100 -4.30 15.42 -7.38
CA PRO A 100 -4.97 14.17 -7.04
C PRO A 100 -4.39 13.03 -7.88
N LEU A 101 -4.22 11.86 -7.26
CA LEU A 101 -3.76 10.67 -7.96
C LEU A 101 -4.93 10.03 -8.73
N CYS A 102 -5.24 10.59 -9.89
CA CYS A 102 -6.24 10.06 -10.81
C CYS A 102 -5.53 9.30 -11.94
N MET A 103 -5.58 7.98 -11.92
CA MET A 103 -4.95 7.16 -12.94
C MET A 103 -5.84 6.00 -13.37
N SER A 104 -5.75 5.62 -14.65
CA SER A 104 -6.41 4.43 -15.14
C SER A 104 -5.80 3.18 -14.49
N THR A 105 -6.67 2.38 -13.88
CA THR A 105 -6.36 1.06 -13.32
C THR A 105 -6.36 -0.04 -14.38
N ASP A 106 -6.47 0.31 -15.67
CA ASP A 106 -6.32 -0.65 -16.75
C ASP A 106 -4.94 -1.33 -16.68
N SER A 107 -4.99 -2.66 -16.77
CA SER A 107 -3.84 -3.55 -16.70
C SER A 107 -3.45 -4.10 -18.06
N GLY A 108 -4.02 -3.60 -19.16
CA GLY A 108 -3.56 -3.93 -20.51
C GLY A 108 -2.05 -3.73 -20.66
N GLY A 109 -1.32 -4.78 -21.05
CA GLY A 109 0.12 -4.72 -21.28
C GLY A 109 0.98 -4.42 -20.04
N TRP A 110 0.47 -4.65 -18.82
CA TRP A 110 1.17 -4.27 -17.59
C TRP A 110 2.56 -4.90 -17.46
N ARG A 111 2.75 -6.12 -17.99
CA ARG A 111 4.03 -6.83 -17.95
C ARG A 111 5.08 -6.16 -18.83
N GLN A 112 4.72 -5.81 -20.07
CA GLN A 112 5.62 -5.11 -21.00
C GLN A 112 6.00 -3.74 -20.45
N GLN A 113 5.04 -3.04 -19.85
CA GLN A 113 5.35 -1.78 -19.17
C GLN A 113 6.25 -2.02 -17.95
N MET A 114 6.06 -3.09 -17.18
CA MET A 114 6.91 -3.42 -16.04
C MET A 114 8.34 -3.69 -16.48
N GLU A 115 8.51 -4.50 -17.52
CA GLU A 115 9.81 -4.76 -18.13
C GLU A 115 10.46 -3.47 -18.64
N ALA A 116 9.71 -2.57 -19.27
CA ALA A 116 10.23 -1.27 -19.68
C ALA A 116 10.65 -0.37 -18.49
N LEU A 117 9.96 -0.45 -17.35
CA LEU A 117 10.23 0.41 -16.19
C LEU A 117 11.29 -0.14 -15.25
N ILE A 118 11.40 -1.46 -15.11
CA ILE A 118 12.28 -2.10 -14.12
C ILE A 118 13.17 -3.19 -14.71
N GLY A 119 13.15 -3.39 -16.02
CA GLY A 119 14.00 -4.34 -16.75
C GLY A 119 13.61 -5.81 -16.58
N MET A 120 12.57 -6.12 -15.81
CA MET A 120 12.16 -7.49 -15.49
C MET A 120 10.64 -7.57 -15.24
N SER A 121 10.05 -8.74 -15.46
CA SER A 121 8.67 -9.04 -15.05
C SER A 121 8.58 -10.46 -14.47
N SER A 122 7.70 -10.71 -13.50
CA SER A 122 7.51 -12.04 -12.92
C SER A 122 6.76 -12.95 -13.90
N GLN A 123 7.25 -14.16 -14.20
CA GLN A 123 6.58 -15.11 -15.09
C GLN A 123 5.24 -15.60 -14.51
N GLU A 124 4.35 -16.11 -15.37
CA GLU A 124 3.11 -16.77 -14.92
C GLU A 124 3.44 -18.03 -14.12
N PRO A 125 2.69 -18.35 -13.04
CA PRO A 125 2.61 -19.75 -12.65
C PRO A 125 2.02 -20.51 -13.84
N GLU A 126 2.72 -21.54 -14.32
CA GLU A 126 2.16 -22.48 -15.30
C GLU A 126 0.85 -23.00 -14.71
N VAL A 127 -0.28 -22.58 -15.30
CA VAL A 127 -1.57 -23.14 -14.93
C VAL A 127 -1.61 -24.50 -15.61
N GLU A 128 -1.47 -25.57 -14.83
CA GLU A 128 -1.81 -26.91 -15.29
C GLU A 128 -3.23 -26.87 -15.87
N ASP A 129 -3.33 -27.40 -17.09
CA ASP A 129 -4.48 -27.37 -17.98
C ASP A 129 -5.79 -27.72 -17.27
N GLY A 130 -6.83 -26.88 -17.44
CA GLY A 130 -8.22 -27.25 -17.15
C GLY A 130 -9.00 -26.46 -16.07
N GLY A 131 -8.37 -25.57 -15.29
CA GLY A 131 -9.08 -24.73 -14.31
C GLY A 131 -9.53 -23.38 -14.89
N LYS A 132 -10.72 -22.88 -14.52
CA LYS A 132 -11.19 -21.51 -14.86
C LYS A 132 -10.03 -20.52 -14.69
N LYS A 133 -9.71 -19.74 -15.74
CA LYS A 133 -8.73 -18.64 -15.69
C LYS A 133 -9.19 -17.60 -14.65
N ASP A 134 -8.89 -17.84 -13.39
CA ASP A 134 -8.93 -16.80 -12.37
C ASP A 134 -8.00 -15.69 -12.88
N ARG A 135 -8.55 -14.48 -13.05
CA ARG A 135 -7.79 -13.31 -13.47
C ARG A 135 -6.59 -13.18 -12.53
N VAL A 136 -5.39 -13.46 -13.03
CA VAL A 136 -4.14 -13.21 -12.29
C VAL A 136 -4.14 -11.71 -11.93
N PRO A 137 -4.07 -11.35 -10.64
CA PRO A 137 -4.03 -9.94 -10.25
C PRO A 137 -2.84 -9.26 -10.90
N ALA A 138 -3.06 -8.13 -11.57
CA ALA A 138 -1.99 -7.37 -12.22
C ALA A 138 -1.01 -6.83 -11.16
N GLY A 139 0.18 -7.43 -11.08
CA GLY A 139 1.16 -7.16 -10.04
C GLY A 139 2.12 -8.33 -9.85
N THR A 140 2.97 -8.21 -8.84
CA THR A 140 4.09 -9.13 -8.65
C THR A 140 4.24 -9.56 -7.20
N PRO A 141 4.55 -10.83 -6.92
CA PRO A 141 4.79 -11.29 -5.55
C PRO A 141 5.87 -10.47 -4.85
N PHE A 142 5.64 -10.09 -3.59
CA PHE A 142 6.64 -9.38 -2.79
C PHE A 142 7.93 -10.19 -2.62
N THR A 143 7.82 -11.52 -2.59
CA THR A 143 8.97 -12.44 -2.56
C THR A 143 9.81 -12.35 -3.82
N TRP A 144 9.18 -12.23 -4.99
CA TRP A 144 9.90 -12.04 -6.25
C TRP A 144 10.59 -10.68 -6.29
N ILE A 145 9.92 -9.61 -5.83
CA ILE A 145 10.55 -8.27 -5.76
C ILE A 145 11.78 -8.32 -4.86
N ALA A 146 11.65 -8.91 -3.67
CA ALA A 146 12.77 -9.07 -2.74
C ALA A 146 13.92 -9.88 -3.34
N ALA A 147 13.62 -11.01 -3.99
CA ALA A 147 14.64 -11.87 -4.58
C ALA A 147 15.48 -11.16 -5.66
N ASN A 148 14.89 -10.21 -6.40
CA ASN A 148 15.53 -9.56 -7.53
C ASN A 148 16.05 -8.14 -7.23
N PHE A 149 15.50 -7.45 -6.22
CA PHE A 149 15.75 -6.03 -5.98
C PHE A 149 16.10 -5.67 -4.52
N ALA A 150 16.27 -6.65 -3.62
CA ALA A 150 16.62 -6.37 -2.22
C ALA A 150 17.94 -5.63 -2.03
N HIS A 151 18.92 -5.84 -2.95
CA HIS A 151 20.25 -5.27 -2.84
C HIS A 151 20.64 -4.59 -4.14
N CYS A 152 20.77 -3.26 -4.13
CA CYS A 152 21.32 -2.51 -5.26
C CYS A 152 22.85 -2.68 -5.29
N PRO A 153 23.46 -3.01 -6.45
CA PRO A 153 24.92 -3.12 -6.58
C PRO A 153 25.63 -1.84 -6.11
N GLN A 154 26.81 -1.95 -5.49
CA GLN A 154 27.53 -0.79 -4.96
C GLN A 154 28.09 0.12 -6.06
N ASP A 155 28.48 -0.48 -7.19
CA ASP A 155 29.01 0.13 -8.40
C ASP A 155 27.93 0.46 -9.45
N ALA A 156 26.66 0.40 -9.05
CA ALA A 156 25.53 0.75 -9.90
C ALA A 156 25.63 2.19 -10.43
N ASP A 157 25.36 2.35 -11.73
CA ASP A 157 25.19 3.67 -12.34
C ASP A 157 23.86 4.34 -11.91
N ASP A 158 23.69 5.60 -12.29
CA ASP A 158 22.51 6.41 -11.95
C ASP A 158 21.18 5.78 -12.44
N GLU A 159 21.20 5.14 -13.62
CA GLU A 159 20.01 4.52 -14.20
C GLU A 159 19.57 3.30 -13.38
N VAL A 160 20.54 2.47 -12.98
CA VAL A 160 20.30 1.31 -12.11
C VAL A 160 19.83 1.79 -10.73
N ILE A 161 20.45 2.82 -10.14
CA ILE A 161 20.01 3.36 -8.85
C ILE A 161 18.57 3.89 -8.95
N GLN A 162 18.23 4.65 -10.01
CA GLN A 162 16.88 5.16 -10.22
C GLN A 162 15.85 4.02 -10.33
N ARG A 163 16.21 2.94 -11.03
CA ARG A 163 15.39 1.73 -11.18
C ARG A 163 15.13 1.06 -9.83
N TYR A 164 16.17 0.86 -9.03
CA TYR A 164 16.05 0.28 -7.70
C TYR A 164 15.26 1.19 -6.74
N ALA A 165 15.45 2.50 -6.80
CA ALA A 165 14.66 3.47 -6.03
C ALA A 165 13.17 3.39 -6.38
N ARG A 166 12.83 3.22 -7.66
CA ARG A 166 11.45 3.04 -8.13
C ARG A 166 10.83 1.75 -7.58
N VAL A 167 11.56 0.64 -7.63
CA VAL A 167 11.11 -0.65 -7.09
C VAL A 167 10.97 -0.59 -5.57
N TYR A 168 11.91 0.06 -4.88
CA TYR A 168 11.85 0.29 -3.43
C TYR A 168 10.58 1.07 -3.05
N MET A 169 10.31 2.20 -3.71
CA MET A 169 9.09 2.98 -3.47
C MET A 169 7.83 2.14 -3.73
N TRP A 170 7.78 1.41 -4.84
CA TRP A 170 6.66 0.54 -5.19
C TRP A 170 6.40 -0.52 -4.12
N TYR A 171 7.47 -1.17 -3.66
CA TYR A 171 7.40 -2.16 -2.59
C TYR A 171 6.88 -1.54 -1.30
N VAL A 172 7.46 -0.42 -0.86
CA VAL A 172 7.11 0.24 0.40
C VAL A 172 5.65 0.69 0.41
N ILE A 173 5.19 1.43 -0.60
CA ILE A 173 3.81 1.94 -0.62
C ILE A 173 2.79 0.79 -0.74
N SER A 174 3.11 -0.27 -1.48
CA SER A 174 2.23 -1.43 -1.64
C SER A 174 2.15 -2.31 -0.39
N ARG A 175 3.22 -2.37 0.41
CA ARG A 175 3.26 -3.18 1.65
C ARG A 175 2.64 -2.51 2.86
N THR A 176 2.59 -1.18 2.85
CA THR A 176 2.24 -0.40 4.03
C THR A 176 0.89 0.28 3.86
N ILE A 177 0.80 1.29 3.02
CA ILE A 177 -0.38 2.16 2.96
C ILE A 177 -1.42 1.72 1.93
N PHE A 178 -0.98 1.00 0.90
CA PHE A 178 -1.85 0.44 -0.14
C PHE A 178 -1.85 -1.09 -0.12
N ALA A 179 -1.65 -1.68 1.06
CA ALA A 179 -1.75 -3.12 1.25
C ALA A 179 -3.16 -3.62 0.90
N ASP A 180 -3.22 -4.77 0.24
CA ASP A 180 -4.46 -5.51 0.02
C ASP A 180 -4.63 -6.59 1.09
N GLY A 181 -5.83 -7.15 1.23
CA GLY A 181 -6.09 -8.21 2.21
C GLY A 181 -5.25 -9.48 1.99
N THR A 182 -4.68 -9.66 0.79
CA THR A 182 -3.82 -10.82 0.51
C THR A 182 -2.40 -10.62 1.02
N SER A 183 -1.87 -9.39 1.00
CA SER A 183 -0.48 -9.04 1.35
C SER A 183 0.57 -9.90 0.60
N LYS A 184 0.20 -10.50 -0.53
CA LYS A 184 1.06 -11.40 -1.31
C LYS A 184 1.74 -10.69 -2.46
N ASN A 185 1.02 -9.79 -3.12
CA ASN A 185 1.45 -9.15 -4.37
C ASN A 185 1.50 -7.64 -4.21
N ALA A 186 2.50 -7.01 -4.82
CA ALA A 186 2.53 -5.59 -5.08
C ALA A 186 1.68 -5.29 -6.33
N PRO A 187 0.60 -4.49 -6.23
CA PRO A 187 -0.22 -4.14 -7.38
C PRO A 187 0.54 -3.28 -8.39
N TRP A 188 0.45 -3.64 -9.68
CA TRP A 188 1.11 -2.92 -10.77
C TRP A 188 0.76 -1.41 -10.82
N MET A 189 -0.49 -1.08 -10.50
CA MET A 189 -0.97 0.31 -10.56
C MET A 189 -0.11 1.27 -9.74
N TRP A 190 0.48 0.83 -8.63
CA TRP A 190 1.32 1.69 -7.79
C TRP A 190 2.71 1.93 -8.40
N LEU A 191 3.24 0.97 -9.15
CA LEU A 191 4.45 1.18 -9.95
C LEU A 191 4.19 2.19 -11.07
N LYS A 192 3.07 2.05 -11.77
CA LYS A 192 2.61 3.00 -12.80
C LYS A 192 2.37 4.41 -12.22
N ALA A 193 1.91 4.53 -10.97
CA ALA A 193 1.75 5.83 -10.30
C ALA A 193 3.09 6.56 -10.11
N LEU A 194 4.15 5.80 -9.79
CA LEU A 194 5.48 6.33 -9.51
C LEU A 194 6.23 6.82 -10.76
N THR A 195 5.75 6.50 -11.97
CA THR A 195 6.42 6.86 -13.22
C THR A 195 5.87 8.10 -13.90
N VAL A 196 4.80 8.68 -13.36
CA VAL A 196 4.34 10.01 -13.76
C VAL A 196 5.27 11.04 -13.11
N SER A 197 6.52 11.06 -13.59
CA SER A 197 7.58 11.94 -13.12
C SER A 197 7.16 13.40 -13.27
N ASN A 198 7.44 14.21 -12.23
CA ASN A 198 7.10 15.63 -12.04
C ASN A 198 5.74 15.97 -11.46
N ASN A 199 4.85 15.01 -11.20
CA ASN A 199 3.66 15.32 -10.42
C ASN A 199 3.93 15.08 -8.94
N LYS A 200 4.05 16.17 -8.17
CA LYS A 200 3.85 16.12 -6.72
C LYS A 200 2.40 15.70 -6.48
N PHE A 201 2.16 14.41 -6.34
CA PHE A 201 0.85 13.87 -6.03
C PHE A 201 0.54 14.09 -4.55
N SER A 202 -0.73 14.33 -4.26
CA SER A 202 -1.26 14.29 -2.90
C SER A 202 -1.41 12.82 -2.48
N TRP A 203 -0.29 12.21 -2.10
CA TRP A 203 -0.26 10.82 -1.60
C TRP A 203 -1.09 10.65 -0.33
N GLY A 204 -1.20 11.69 0.50
CA GLY A 204 -2.07 11.69 1.68
C GLY A 204 -3.56 11.60 1.30
N SER A 205 -3.99 12.27 0.23
CA SER A 205 -5.37 12.12 -0.25
C SER A 205 -5.63 10.74 -0.84
N ALA A 206 -4.66 10.20 -1.61
CA ALA A 206 -4.76 8.84 -2.13
C ALA A 206 -4.85 7.80 -1.00
N ALA A 207 -4.05 7.98 0.06
CA ALA A 207 -4.07 7.14 1.24
C ALA A 207 -5.40 7.19 1.99
N LEU A 208 -5.95 8.39 2.22
CA LEU A 208 -7.24 8.55 2.90
C LEU A 208 -8.39 7.91 2.09
N ALA A 209 -8.42 8.17 0.78
CA ALA A 209 -9.41 7.55 -0.10
C ALA A 209 -9.28 6.02 -0.12
N TYR A 210 -8.05 5.51 -0.13
CA TYR A 210 -7.81 4.07 -0.06
C TYR A 210 -8.26 3.48 1.28
N LEU A 211 -7.96 4.14 2.40
CA LEU A 211 -8.41 3.74 3.74
C LEU A 211 -9.93 3.60 3.77
N TYR A 212 -10.67 4.63 3.38
CA TYR A 212 -12.14 4.58 3.38
C TYR A 212 -12.67 3.46 2.49
N ARG A 213 -12.06 3.25 1.32
CA ARG A 213 -12.43 2.13 0.45
C ARG A 213 -12.19 0.78 1.12
N GLN A 214 -11.10 0.60 1.85
CA GLN A 214 -10.82 -0.68 2.51
C GLN A 214 -11.78 -0.95 3.66
N VAL A 215 -12.06 0.05 4.51
CA VAL A 215 -12.94 -0.15 5.68
C VAL A 215 -14.41 -0.39 5.28
N ILE A 216 -14.85 0.11 4.12
CA ILE A 216 -16.18 -0.20 3.57
C ILE A 216 -16.29 -1.66 3.09
N ASN A 217 -15.18 -2.26 2.64
CA ASN A 217 -15.16 -3.61 2.06
C ASN A 217 -14.66 -4.69 3.03
N CYS A 218 -14.56 -4.38 4.33
CA CYS A 218 -14.14 -5.32 5.38
C CYS A 218 -15.29 -6.18 5.89
#